data_AF-A0A352JR92-F1
#
_entry.id   AF-A0A352JR92-F1
#
_cell.length_a   1.000
_cell.length_b   1.000
_cell.length_c   1.000
_cell.angle_alpha   90.00
_cell.angle_beta   90.00
_cell.angle_gamma   90.00
#
_symmetry.space_group_name_H-M   'P 1'
#
loop_
_entity.id
_entity.type
_entity.pdbx_description
1 polymer ?
#
loop_
_entity_poly.entity_id
_entity_poly.type
_entity_poly.pdbx_seq_one_letter_code
_entity_poly.pdbx_strand_id
1 'polypeptide(L)' 'VNDKSEIKSAVRGARSEAKSAFGDDRIYIEKYLAHPRHIEIQIIADKFGNCVHL' A
#
# COMPACT_ATOMS: atom_id res chain seq x y z
N VAL A 1 0.64 -4.85 -13.30
CA VAL A 1 1.00 -6.22 -13.70
C VAL A 1 -0.26 -6.85 -14.25
N ASN A 2 -0.38 -6.90 -15.57
CA ASN A 2 -1.60 -7.34 -16.26
C ASN A 2 -1.45 -8.73 -16.87
N ASP A 3 -0.22 -9.26 -16.93
CA ASP A 3 0.08 -10.62 -17.33
C ASP A 3 0.93 -11.36 -16.29
N LYS A 4 0.79 -12.69 -16.23
CA LYS A 4 1.52 -13.54 -15.29
C LYS A 4 3.04 -13.49 -15.51
N SER A 5 3.49 -13.33 -16.75
CA SER A 5 4.91 -13.24 -17.10
C SER A 5 5.59 -12.01 -16.49
N GLU A 6 4.84 -10.93 -16.26
CA GLU A 6 5.35 -9.67 -15.71
C GLU A 6 5.55 -9.70 -14.18
N ILE A 7 4.90 -10.64 -13.47
CA ILE A 7 4.90 -10.66 -11.99
C ILE A 7 6.32 -10.72 -11.43
N LYS A 8 7.17 -11.61 -11.97
CA LYS A 8 8.52 -11.84 -11.42
C LYS A 8 9.41 -10.60 -11.52
N SER A 9 9.37 -9.89 -12.66
CA SER A 9 10.17 -8.68 -12.86
C SER A 9 9.63 -7.52 -12.02
N ALA A 10 8.31 -7.34 -11.98
CA ALA A 10 7.67 -6.28 -11.20
C ALA A 10 7.92 -6.45 -9.69
N VAL A 11 7.77 -7.67 -9.15
CA VAL A 11 8.08 -7.98 -7.75
C VAL A 11 9.54 -7.67 -7.42
N ARG A 12 10.48 -8.07 -8.28
CA ARG A 12 11.90 -7.80 -8.06
C ARG A 12 12.19 -6.29 -8.01
N GLY A 13 11.60 -5.51 -8.92
CA GLY A 13 11.72 -4.05 -8.94
C GLY A 13 11.18 -3.42 -7.66
N ALA A 14 9.93 -3.73 -7.32
CA ALA A 14 9.25 -3.19 -6.14
C ALA A 14 10.02 -3.50 -4.83
N ARG A 15 10.55 -4.72 -4.67
CA ARG A 15 11.36 -5.07 -3.49
C ARG A 15 12.67 -4.27 -3.42
N SER A 16 13.34 -4.09 -4.55
CA SER A 16 14.58 -3.32 -4.61
C SER A 16 14.35 -1.84 -4.25
N GLU A 17 13.28 -1.23 -4.77
CA GLU A 17 12.88 0.13 -4.46
C GLU A 17 12.49 0.27 -2.98
N ALA A 18 11.66 -0.64 -2.47
CA ALA A 18 11.24 -0.65 -1.08
C ALA A 18 12.43 -0.75 -0.13
N LYS A 19 13.39 -1.66 -0.41
CA LYS A 19 14.61 -1.79 0.38
C LYS A 19 15.44 -0.51 0.39
N SER A 20 15.61 0.10 -0.78
CA SER A 20 16.44 1.30 -0.94
C SER A 20 15.82 2.54 -0.29
N ALA A 21 14.49 2.70 -0.38
CA ALA A 21 13.79 3.88 0.11
C ALA A 21 13.39 3.79 1.58
N PHE A 22 13.00 2.60 2.05
CA PHE A 22 12.40 2.39 3.37
C PHE A 22 13.19 1.42 4.26
N GLY A 23 14.24 0.77 3.74
CA GLY A 23 15.05 -0.20 4.49
C GLY A 23 14.40 -1.58 4.65
N ASP A 24 13.18 -1.76 4.16
CA ASP A 24 12.36 -2.98 4.26
C ASP A 24 11.88 -3.39 2.85
N ASP A 25 12.03 -4.67 2.51
CA ASP A 25 11.72 -5.22 1.18
C ASP A 25 10.47 -6.12 1.17
N ARG A 26 9.73 -6.14 2.28
CA ARG A 26 8.45 -6.85 2.37
C ARG A 26 7.44 -6.18 1.44
N ILE A 27 6.75 -7.01 0.66
CA ILE A 27 5.71 -6.59 -0.27
C ILE A 27 4.48 -7.50 -0.12
N TYR A 28 3.32 -7.00 -0.55
CA TYR A 28 2.08 -7.75 -0.63
C TYR A 28 1.40 -7.46 -1.97
N ILE A 29 0.44 -8.30 -2.36
CA ILE A 29 -0.30 -8.17 -3.62
C ILE A 29 -1.77 -7.97 -3.28
N GLU A 30 -2.39 -6.98 -3.90
CA GLU A 30 -3.81 -6.73 -3.82
C GLU A 30 -4.45 -6.76 -5.20
N LYS A 31 -5.79 -6.89 -5.21
CA LYS A 31 -6.56 -6.79 -6.44
C LYS A 31 -6.55 -5.35 -6.93
N TYR A 32 -6.10 -5.16 -8.16
CA TYR A 32 -6.18 -3.86 -8.83
C TYR A 32 -7.64 -3.49 -9.12
N LEU A 33 -8.03 -2.27 -8.73
CA LEU A 33 -9.33 -1.66 -9.06
C LEU A 33 -9.11 -0.68 -10.23
N ALA A 34 -9.80 -0.89 -11.35
CA ALA A 34 -9.57 -0.12 -12.58
C ALA A 34 -10.13 1.32 -12.55
N HIS A 35 -11.27 1.52 -11.87
CA HIS A 35 -11.92 2.83 -11.75
C HIS A 35 -12.24 3.14 -10.27
N PRO A 36 -11.24 3.24 -9.40
CA PRO A 36 -11.46 3.48 -7.99
C PRO A 36 -11.74 4.96 -7.72
N ARG A 37 -12.47 5.25 -6.66
CA ARG A 37 -12.43 6.56 -6.00
C ARG A 37 -11.46 6.45 -4.83
N HIS A 38 -10.49 7.35 -4.76
CA HIS A 38 -9.64 7.48 -3.59
C HIS A 38 -10.39 8.35 -2.57
N ILE A 39 -10.73 7.78 -1.43
CA ILE A 39 -11.40 8.48 -0.32
C ILE A 39 -10.62 8.20 0.95
N GLU A 40 -10.28 9.25 1.68
CA GLU A 40 -9.56 9.19 2.95
C GLU A 40 -10.45 9.80 4.05
N ILE A 41 -10.33 9.30 5.28
CA ILE A 41 -11.10 9.77 6.43
C ILE A 41 -10.11 10.19 7.50
N GLN A 42 -10.18 11.44 7.96
CA GLN A 42 -9.35 11.93 9.05
C GLN A 42 -9.88 11.40 10.38
N ILE A 43 -8.99 10.81 11.19
CA ILE A 43 -9.29 10.36 12.56
C ILE A 43 -8.46 11.16 13.56
N ILE A 44 -9.06 11.52 14.70
CA ILE A 44 -8.37 12.08 15.88
C ILE A 44 -8.78 11.26 17.11
N ALA A 45 -7.81 10.76 17.88
CA ALA A 45 -8.07 9.94 19.06
C ALA A 45 -7.15 10.32 20.23
N ASP A 46 -7.61 10.07 21.46
CA ASP A 46 -6.84 10.30 22.69
C ASP A 46 -6.63 9.03 23.54
N LYS A 47 -5.89 9.16 24.64
CA LYS A 47 -5.58 8.05 25.56
C LYS A 47 -6.70 7.72 26.56
N PHE A 48 -7.78 8.50 26.59
CA PHE A 48 -8.92 8.31 27.49
C PHE A 48 -10.08 7.57 26.81
N GLY A 49 -9.88 7.16 25.55
CA GLY A 49 -10.85 6.39 24.78
C GLY A 49 -11.72 7.23 23.85
N ASN A 50 -11.45 8.53 23.70
CA ASN A 50 -12.19 9.36 22.74
C ASN A 50 -11.59 9.18 21.34
N CYS A 51 -12.46 9.08 20.33
CA CYS A 51 -12.09 8.97 18.92
C CYS A 51 -13.16 9.65 18.06
N VAL A 52 -12.75 10.50 17.13
CA VAL A 52 -13.65 11.24 16.22
C VAL A 52 -13.14 11.20 14.79
N HIS A 53 -14.05 11.36 13.83
CA HIS A 53 -13.73 11.59 12.43
C HIS A 53 -14.21 12.98 11.99
N LEU A 54 -13.62 13.53 10.93
CA LEU A 54 -13.98 14.82 10.32
C LEU A 54 -14.36 14.63 8.85
#